data_AF-A0A9E4RBE6-F1
#
_entry.id   AF-A0A9E4RBE6-F1
#
_cell.length_a   1.000
_cell.length_b   1.000
_cell.length_c   1.000
_cell.angle_alpha   90.00
_cell.angle_beta   90.00
_cell.angle_gamma   90.00
#
_symmetry.space_group_name_H-M   'P 1'
#
loop_
_entity.id
_entity.type
_entity.pdbx_description
1 polymer ?
#
loop_
_entity_poly.entity_id
_entity_poly.type
_entity_poly.pdbx_seq_one_letter_code
_entity_poly.pdbx_strand_id
1 'polypeptide(L)' 'MTSPTAYRLPSTVRPRHYDLTFEPNFDSFTFEGTATVTIVLEEPTSAVQLHAADLSISAASAVLADGTTVPAA' A
#
# COMPACT_ATOMS: atom_id res chain seq x y z
N MET A 1 1.83 4.56 27.45
CA MET A 1 1.84 5.82 26.69
C MET A 1 2.58 5.56 25.39
N THR A 2 1.88 5.52 24.25
CA THR A 2 2.52 5.25 22.96
C THR A 2 3.18 6.53 22.45
N SER A 3 4.48 6.49 22.16
CA SER A 3 5.18 7.64 21.58
C SER A 3 4.60 7.94 20.19
N PRO A 4 4.37 9.22 19.83
CA PRO A 4 3.73 9.60 18.56
C PRO A 4 4.52 9.17 17.31
N THR A 5 5.79 8.77 17.46
CA THR A 5 6.65 8.29 16.37
C THR A 5 6.45 6.81 16.02
N ALA A 6 5.78 6.02 16.86
CA ALA A 6 5.64 4.58 16.66
C ALA A 6 4.85 4.21 15.39
N TYR A 7 4.00 5.12 14.90
CA TYR A 7 3.15 4.90 13.73
C TYR A 7 3.62 5.69 12.51
N ARG A 8 4.80 6.33 12.54
CA ARG A 8 5.26 7.12 11.40
C ARG A 8 6.01 6.25 10.42
N LEU A 9 5.55 6.21 9.17
CA LEU A 9 6.27 5.53 8.09
C LEU A 9 7.63 6.20 7.81
N PRO A 10 8.63 5.44 7.34
CA PRO A 10 9.88 5.98 6.85
C PRO A 10 9.66 7.02 5.74
N SER A 11 10.55 7.99 5.64
CA SER A 11 10.49 9.01 4.58
C SER A 11 11.02 8.57 3.23
N THR A 12 11.47 7.32 3.09
CA THR A 12 12.11 6.76 1.89
C THR A 12 11.15 6.59 0.71
N VAL A 13 9.85 6.44 0.99
CA VAL A 13 8.81 6.25 -0.03
C VAL A 13 7.83 7.42 -0.01
N ARG A 14 7.59 8.01 -1.18
CA ARG A 14 6.64 9.11 -1.37
C ARG A 14 5.56 8.74 -2.36
N PRO A 15 4.29 8.60 -1.95
CA PRO A 15 3.20 8.37 -2.90
C PRO A 15 2.95 9.63 -3.74
N ARG A 16 2.64 9.42 -5.03
CA ARG A 16 2.32 10.49 -6.00
C ARG A 16 0.88 10.41 -6.49
N HIS A 17 0.37 9.21 -6.71
CA HIS A 17 -0.96 8.99 -7.25
C HIS A 17 -1.54 7.69 -6.72
N TYR A 18 -2.86 7.69 -6.51
CA TYR A 18 -3.62 6.52 -6.09
C TYR A 18 -4.74 6.28 -7.08
N ASP A 19 -4.79 5.06 -7.61
CA ASP A 19 -5.95 4.55 -8.34
C ASP A 19 -6.66 3.56 -7.43
N LEU A 20 -7.87 3.93 -6.99
CA LEU A 20 -8.66 3.16 -6.03
C LEU A 20 -9.95 2.71 -6.69
N THR A 21 -10.23 1.42 -6.59
CA THR A 21 -11.52 0.84 -6.97
C THR A 21 -12.10 0.11 -5.77
N PHE A 22 -13.38 0.35 -5.50
CA PHE A 22 -14.12 -0.27 -4.41
C PHE A 22 -15.43 -0.82 -4.94
N GLU A 23 -15.76 -2.02 -4.51
CA GLU A 23 -17.03 -2.70 -4.71
C GLU A 23 -17.65 -2.97 -3.33
N PRO A 24 -18.50 -2.05 -2.84
CA PRO A 24 -19.13 -2.20 -1.54
C PRO A 24 -20.27 -3.23 -1.60
N ASN A 25 -20.33 -4.09 -0.58
CA ASN A 25 -21.45 -4.99 -0.33
C ASN A 25 -22.30 -4.44 0.83
N PHE A 26 -23.54 -4.06 0.53
CA PHE A 26 -24.45 -3.45 1.51
C PHE A 26 -25.20 -4.47 2.39
N ASP A 27 -25.16 -5.76 2.06
CA ASP A 27 -25.76 -6.82 2.87
C ASP A 27 -24.82 -7.24 4.00
N SER A 28 -23.54 -7.43 3.69
CA SER A 28 -22.49 -7.82 4.65
C SER A 28 -21.75 -6.64 5.28
N PHE A 29 -21.96 -5.42 4.78
CA PHE A 29 -21.21 -4.21 5.16
C PHE A 29 -19.70 -4.38 5.00
N THR A 30 -19.28 -5.07 3.94
CA THR A 30 -17.87 -5.25 3.55
C THR A 30 -17.59 -4.57 2.21
N PHE A 31 -16.34 -4.54 1.78
CA PHE A 31 -15.98 -4.13 0.43
C PHE A 31 -14.86 -5.01 -0.11
N GLU A 32 -14.83 -5.16 -1.43
CA GLU A 32 -13.69 -5.69 -2.17
C GLU A 32 -13.15 -4.60 -3.10
N GLY A 33 -11.91 -4.73 -3.54
CA GLY A 33 -11.33 -3.70 -4.38
C GLY A 33 -9.83 -3.80 -4.56
N THR A 34 -9.30 -2.82 -5.26
CA THR A 34 -7.87 -2.73 -5.58
C THR A 34 -7.39 -1.31 -5.35
N ALA A 35 -6.17 -1.20 -4.82
CA ALA A 35 -5.47 0.06 -4.68
C ALA A 35 -4.12 -0.04 -5.41
N THR A 36 -3.93 0.77 -6.45
CA THR A 36 -2.64 0.93 -7.11
C THR A 36 -2.03 2.25 -6.67
N VAL A 37 -0.81 2.18 -6.13
CA VAL A 37 -0.10 3.36 -5.59
C VAL A 37 1.13 3.62 -6.44
N THR A 38 1.13 4.76 -7.14
CA THR A 38 2.34 5.24 -7.81
C THR A 38 3.23 5.91 -6.77
N ILE A 39 4.47 5.43 -6.62
CA ILE A 39 5.42 5.91 -5.61
C ILE A 39 6.70 6.41 -6.26
N VAL A 40 7.38 7.33 -5.56
CA VAL A 40 8.76 7.73 -5.80
C VAL A 40 9.60 7.28 -4.62
N LEU A 41 10.73 6.64 -4.90
CA LEU A 41 11.74 6.28 -3.91
C LEU A 41 12.73 7.44 -3.81
N GLU A 42 12.79 8.08 -2.64
CA GLU A 42 13.78 9.13 -2.34
C GLU A 42 15.16 8.51 -2.05
N GLU A 43 15.15 7.28 -1.51
CA GLU A 43 16.35 6.49 -1.20
C GLU A 43 16.12 5.03 -1.64
N PRO A 44 17.16 4.30 -2.10
CA PRO A 44 17.04 2.87 -2.39
C PRO A 44 16.57 2.09 -1.16
N THR A 45 15.54 1.28 -1.31
CA THR A 45 14.98 0.45 -0.23
C THR A 45 14.55 -0.91 -0.77
N SER A 46 14.66 -1.94 0.06
CA SER A 46 14.16 -3.29 -0.20
C SER A 46 12.74 -3.52 0.32
N ALA A 47 12.17 -2.56 1.05
CA ALA A 47 10.85 -2.66 1.65
C ALA A 47 10.05 -1.36 1.51
N VAL A 48 8.75 -1.51 1.23
CA VAL A 48 7.76 -0.44 1.23
C VAL A 48 6.77 -0.73 2.36
N GLN A 49 6.63 0.21 3.30
CA GLN A 49 5.70 0.08 4.42
C GLN A 49 4.46 0.94 4.15
N LEU A 50 3.28 0.38 4.44
CA LEU A 50 1.98 1.01 4.25
C LEU A 50 1.16 0.83 5.54
N HIS A 51 0.23 1.74 5.77
CA HIS A 51 -0.76 1.55 6.83
C HIS A 51 -1.88 0.63 6.35
N ALA A 52 -2.29 -0.29 7.22
CA ALA A 52 -3.46 -1.14 7.04
C ALA A 52 -4.15 -1.31 8.40
N ALA A 53 -5.45 -1.05 8.45
CA ALA A 53 -6.28 -1.28 9.62
C ALA A 53 -7.58 -1.93 9.13
N ASP A 54 -7.90 -3.10 9.71
CA ASP A 54 -9.09 -3.89 9.35
C ASP A 54 -9.19 -4.24 7.85
N LEU A 55 -8.05 -4.41 7.17
CA LEU A 55 -7.96 -4.82 5.78
C LEU A 55 -7.47 -6.27 5.66
N SER A 56 -8.19 -7.07 4.87
CA SER A 56 -7.72 -8.39 4.42
C SER A 56 -7.06 -8.25 3.05
N ILE A 57 -5.73 -8.39 2.99
CA ILE A 57 -4.97 -8.28 1.74
C ILE A 57 -4.89 -9.64 1.07
N SER A 58 -5.51 -9.78 -0.10
CA SER A 58 -5.53 -11.03 -0.88
C SER A 58 -4.25 -11.23 -1.70
N ALA A 59 -3.71 -10.15 -2.27
CA ALA A 59 -2.47 -10.15 -3.01
C ALA A 59 -1.87 -8.73 -3.02
N ALA A 60 -0.55 -8.66 -3.14
CA ALA A 60 0.17 -7.42 -3.38
C ALA A 60 1.37 -7.68 -4.30
N SER A 61 1.70 -6.71 -5.15
CA SER A 61 2.88 -6.74 -6.01
C SER A 61 3.35 -5.33 -6.30
N ALA A 62 4.62 -5.21 -6.68
CA ALA A 62 5.22 -3.97 -7.14
C ALA A 62 5.67 -4.14 -8.59
N VAL A 63 5.43 -3.12 -9.41
CA VAL A 63 5.96 -3.04 -10.78
C VAL A 63 7.15 -2.08 -10.76
N LEU A 64 8.32 -2.59 -11.14
CA LEU A 64 9.54 -1.80 -11.24
C LEU A 64 9.56 -0.99 -12.53
N ALA A 65 10.47 0.00 -12.61
CA ALA A 65 10.58 0.89 -13.76
C ALA A 65 10.93 0.16 -15.07
N ASP A 66 11.54 -1.03 -15.00
CA ASP A 66 11.84 -1.89 -16.14
C ASP A 66 10.66 -2.80 -16.54
N GLY A 67 9.50 -2.67 -15.87
CA GLY A 67 8.32 -3.48 -16.08
C GLY A 67 8.29 -4.81 -15.32
N THR A 68 9.36 -5.15 -14.59
CA THR A 68 9.40 -6.37 -13.78
C THR A 68 8.38 -6.29 -12.65
N THR A 69 7.54 -7.32 -12.52
CA THR A 69 6.60 -7.44 -11.41
C THR A 69 7.20 -8.31 -10.32
N VAL A 70 7.25 -7.78 -9.10
CA VAL A 70 7.74 -8.48 -7.90
C VAL A 70 6.56 -8.66 -6.95
N PRO A 71 6.18 -9.91 -6.60
CA PRO A 71 5.14 -10.14 -5.61
C PRO A 71 5.62 -9.69 -4.23
N ALA A 72 4.69 -9.21 -3.40
CA ALA A 72 4.96 -9.01 -1.98
C ALA A 72 5.22 -10.38 -1.34
N ALA A 73 6.26 -10.43 -0.49
CA ALA A 73 6.65 -11.63 0.26
C ALA A 73 5.87 -11.78 1.57
#